data_AF-A0A2S9FTB3-F1
#
_entry.id   AF-A0A2S9FTB3-F1
#
_cell.length_a   1.000
_cell.length_b   1.000
_cell.length_c   1.000
_cell.angle_alpha   90.00
_cell.angle_beta   90.00
_cell.angle_gamma   90.00
#
_symmetry.space_group_name_H-M   'P 1'
#
loop_
_entity.id
_entity.type
_entity.pdbx_description
1 polymer ?
#
loop_
_entity_poly.entity_id
_entity_poly.type
_entity_poly.pdbx_seq_one_letter_code
_entity_poly.pdbx_strand_id
1 'polypeptide(L)'
;QSAIPAERDAFVVPKGERGAVFDESLRLLRAALDDTDVAFDGDYFHARAVDVLPKPATHLDIWLGGQSPAGFRRIGRYADGWLGSFVTPT
;
A
#
# COMPACT_ATOMS: atom_id res chain seq x y z
N GLN A 1 -8.62 12.82 0.68
CA GLN A 1 -9.53 12.86 1.84
C GLN A 1 -9.12 11.74 2.80
N SER A 2 -9.17 11.94 4.12
CA SER A 2 -8.98 10.82 5.07
C SER A 2 -10.23 9.96 5.11
N ALA A 3 -10.08 8.66 5.36
CA ALA A 3 -11.19 7.74 5.62
C ALA A 3 -12.11 8.29 6.74
N ILE A 4 -13.42 8.16 6.56
CA ILE A 4 -14.42 8.57 7.56
C ILE A 4 -14.39 7.61 8.77
N PRO A 5 -14.93 7.99 9.95
CA PRO A 5 -14.90 7.13 11.13
C PRO A 5 -15.39 5.70 10.87
N ALA A 6 -16.55 5.55 10.22
CA ALA A 6 -17.13 4.23 9.93
C ALA A 6 -16.23 3.34 9.06
N GLU A 7 -15.46 3.90 8.12
CA GLU A 7 -14.51 3.14 7.30
C GLU A 7 -13.29 2.71 8.13
N ARG A 8 -12.83 3.57 9.03
CA ARG A 8 -11.69 3.23 9.91
C ARG A 8 -12.04 2.13 10.90
N ASP A 9 -13.30 2.10 11.36
CA ASP A 9 -13.78 1.06 12.28
C ASP A 9 -13.88 -0.32 11.59
N ALA A 10 -14.02 -0.37 10.26
CA ALA A 10 -13.97 -1.60 9.49
C ALA A 10 -12.54 -2.13 9.27
N PHE A 11 -11.53 -1.25 9.29
CA PHE A 11 -10.12 -1.58 9.07
C PHE A 11 -9.26 -1.07 10.23
N VAL A 12 -9.47 -1.66 11.41
CA VAL A 12 -8.77 -1.29 12.63
C VAL A 12 -7.27 -1.56 12.51
N VAL A 13 -6.46 -0.56 12.87
CA VAL A 13 -5.00 -0.65 12.90
C VAL A 13 -4.49 -0.25 14.29
N PRO A 14 -3.32 -0.75 14.72
CA PRO A 14 -2.73 -0.33 15.99
C PRO A 14 -2.54 1.19 16.04
N LYS A 15 -2.79 1.77 17.21
CA LYS A 15 -2.77 3.23 17.41
C LYS A 15 -1.39 3.79 17.06
N GLY A 16 -1.35 4.74 16.14
CA GLY A 16 -0.10 5.37 15.68
C GLY A 16 0.60 4.63 14.54
N GLU A 17 0.27 3.36 14.29
CA GLU A 17 0.99 2.51 13.34
C GLU A 17 0.38 2.48 11.93
N ARG A 18 -0.69 3.24 11.68
CA ARG A 18 -1.39 3.23 10.37
C ARG A 18 -0.44 3.42 9.18
N GLY A 19 0.60 4.25 9.33
CA GLY A 19 1.60 4.45 8.29
C GLY A 19 2.43 3.19 8.02
N ALA A 20 2.89 2.52 9.07
CA ALA A 20 3.69 1.30 8.99
C ALA A 20 2.85 0.12 8.45
N VAL A 21 1.61 -0.02 8.91
CA VAL A 21 0.65 -1.00 8.36
C VAL A 21 0.44 -0.76 6.87
N PHE A 22 0.29 0.50 6.44
CA PHE A 22 0.14 0.82 5.02
C PHE A 22 1.41 0.49 4.22
N ASP A 23 2.59 0.85 4.73
CA ASP A 23 3.87 0.50 4.10
C ASP A 23 4.04 -1.01 3.92
N GLU A 24 3.66 -1.80 4.92
CA GLU A 24 3.70 -3.26 4.82
C GLU A 24 2.67 -3.80 3.83
N SER A 25 1.46 -3.24 3.83
CA SER A 25 0.41 -3.67 2.88
C SER A 25 0.83 -3.49 1.43
N LEU A 26 1.64 -2.45 1.12
CA LEU A 26 2.17 -2.22 -0.22
C LEU A 26 3.18 -3.29 -0.63
N ARG A 27 4.01 -3.76 0.30
CA ARG A 27 4.94 -4.87 0.05
C ARG A 27 4.19 -6.17 -0.21
N LEU A 28 3.21 -6.48 0.62
CA LEU A 28 2.38 -7.66 0.45
C LEU A 28 1.58 -7.59 -0.86
N LEU A 29 0.99 -6.44 -1.18
CA LEU A 29 0.25 -6.24 -2.41
C LEU A 29 1.13 -6.44 -3.64
N ARG A 30 2.35 -5.91 -3.63
CA ARG A 30 3.32 -6.12 -4.72
C ARG A 30 3.62 -7.60 -4.93
N ALA A 31 3.98 -8.32 -3.86
CA ALA A 31 4.23 -9.76 -3.93
C ALA A 31 2.98 -10.51 -4.43
N ALA A 32 1.80 -10.17 -3.92
CA ALA A 32 0.54 -10.79 -4.32
C ALA A 32 0.18 -10.52 -5.79
N LEU A 33 0.64 -9.43 -6.40
CA LEU A 33 0.40 -9.12 -7.81
C LEU A 33 1.44 -9.78 -8.72
N ASP A 34 2.72 -9.75 -8.35
CA ASP A 34 3.81 -10.18 -9.22
C ASP A 34 4.16 -11.68 -9.07
N ASP A 35 4.04 -12.25 -7.87
CA ASP A 35 4.57 -13.58 -7.54
C ASP A 35 3.48 -14.64 -7.35
N THR A 36 3.83 -15.91 -7.56
CA THR A 36 3.00 -17.06 -7.16
C THR A 36 3.55 -17.73 -5.92
N ASP A 37 2.73 -18.49 -5.21
CA ASP A 37 3.08 -19.18 -3.96
C ASP A 37 3.62 -18.20 -2.89
N VAL A 38 2.94 -17.06 -2.72
CA VAL A 38 3.43 -15.97 -1.87
C VAL A 38 3.47 -16.44 -0.42
N ALA A 39 4.69 -16.42 0.13
CA ALA A 39 4.95 -16.50 1.57
C ALA A 39 5.41 -15.12 2.05
N PHE A 40 4.65 -14.53 2.97
CA PHE A 40 4.93 -13.21 3.53
C PHE A 40 4.86 -13.29 5.04
N ASP A 41 5.90 -12.80 5.71
CA ASP A 41 6.00 -12.78 7.16
C ASP A 41 6.43 -11.38 7.57
N GLY A 42 5.45 -10.54 7.89
CA GLY A 42 5.64 -9.14 8.29
C GLY A 42 5.23 -8.89 9.74
N ASP A 43 5.34 -7.64 10.17
CA ASP A 43 4.97 -7.25 11.52
C ASP A 43 3.43 -7.19 11.71
N TYR A 44 2.69 -7.03 10.61
CA TYR A 44 1.25 -6.81 10.58
C TYR A 44 0.48 -7.85 9.76
N PHE A 45 1.09 -8.39 8.70
CA PHE A 45 0.47 -9.36 7.82
C PHE A 45 1.32 -10.62 7.69
N HIS A 46 0.65 -11.77 7.68
CA HIS A 46 1.25 -13.07 7.43
C HIS A 46 0.45 -13.81 6.37
N ALA A 47 1.13 -14.33 5.35
CA ALA A 47 0.56 -15.16 4.30
C ALA A 47 1.47 -16.37 4.06
N ARG A 48 0.87 -17.53 3.79
CA ARG A 48 1.63 -18.75 3.45
C ARG A 48 0.99 -19.40 2.25
N ALA A 49 1.76 -19.58 1.20
CA ALA A 49 1.36 -20.26 -0.04
C ALA A 49 0.06 -19.69 -0.63
N VAL A 50 0.03 -18.37 -0.84
CA VAL A 50 -1.14 -17.67 -1.38
C VAL A 50 -0.93 -17.28 -2.84
N ASP A 51 -1.92 -17.58 -3.67
CA ASP A 51 -2.03 -17.10 -5.06
C ASP A 51 -3.23 -16.19 -5.24
N VAL A 52 -3.00 -14.98 -5.74
CA VAL A 52 -4.07 -14.08 -6.20
C VAL A 52 -4.21 -14.24 -7.71
N LEU A 53 -5.39 -14.71 -8.12
CA LEU A 53 -5.71 -14.98 -9.53
C LEU A 53 -7.00 -14.25 -9.96
N PRO A 54 -7.10 -13.83 -11.24
CA PRO A 54 -6.06 -13.94 -12.27
C PRO A 54 -4.91 -12.95 -12.04
N LYS A 55 -3.72 -13.29 -12.54
CA LYS A 55 -2.60 -12.36 -12.54
C LYS A 55 -2.80 -11.26 -13.58
N PRO A 56 -2.36 -10.02 -13.29
CA PRO A 56 -2.21 -9.00 -14.32
C PRO A 56 -1.38 -9.55 -15.49
N ALA A 57 -1.80 -9.25 -16.73
CA ALA A 57 -1.08 -9.71 -17.92
C ALA A 57 0.31 -9.04 -18.08
N THR A 58 0.50 -7.90 -17.43
CA THR A 58 1.75 -7.13 -17.37
C THR A 58 1.94 -6.64 -15.94
N HIS A 59 3.15 -6.18 -15.60
CA HIS A 59 3.38 -5.50 -14.33
C HIS A 59 2.36 -4.37 -14.13
N LEU A 60 1.72 -4.35 -12.97
CA LEU A 60 0.68 -3.37 -12.64
C LEU A 60 1.31 -2.25 -11.81
N ASP A 61 1.27 -1.03 -12.34
CA ASP A 61 1.79 0.14 -11.63
C ASP A 61 0.93 0.46 -10.39
N ILE A 62 1.59 0.72 -9.26
CA ILE A 62 0.98 1.21 -8.03
C ILE A 62 1.28 2.70 -7.90
N TRP A 63 0.24 3.52 -8.02
CA TRP A 63 0.34 4.96 -7.89
C TRP A 63 -0.20 5.43 -6.55
N LEU A 64 0.59 6.24 -5.84
CA LEU A 64 0.21 6.72 -4.51
C LEU A 64 -0.02 8.24 -4.49
N GLY A 65 -1.06 8.66 -3.78
CA GLY A 65 -1.31 10.06 -3.47
C GLY A 65 -0.68 10.47 -2.13
N GLY A 66 -0.44 11.78 -1.98
CA GLY A 66 0.08 12.35 -0.73
C GLY A 66 1.03 13.52 -0.99
N GLN A 67 1.10 14.43 -0.03
CA GLN A 67 1.92 15.65 -0.14
C GLN A 67 2.69 15.95 1.16
N SER A 68 2.61 15.07 2.16
CA SER A 68 3.41 15.20 3.37
C SER A 68 4.82 14.65 3.14
N PRO A 69 5.84 15.08 3.90
CA PRO A 69 7.17 14.51 3.80
C PRO A 69 7.19 12.98 3.98
N ALA A 70 6.35 12.45 4.86
CA ALA A 70 6.20 11.00 5.05
C ALA A 70 5.52 10.33 3.84
N GLY A 71 4.54 11.00 3.21
CA GLY A 71 3.90 10.55 1.98
C GLY A 71 4.89 10.46 0.83
N PHE A 72 5.70 11.50 0.61
CA PHE A 72 6.72 11.49 -0.44
C PHE A 72 7.77 10.40 -0.26
N ARG A 73 8.25 10.18 0.98
CA ARG A 73 9.16 9.07 1.27
C ARG A 73 8.54 7.71 0.94
N ARG A 74 7.25 7.52 1.25
CA ARG A 74 6.52 6.29 0.93
C ARG A 74 6.36 6.10 -0.58
N ILE A 75 5.95 7.15 -1.29
CA ILE A 75 5.83 7.15 -2.75
C ILE A 75 7.17 6.73 -3.37
N GLY A 76 8.27 7.41 -3.05
CA GLY A 76 9.58 7.11 -3.63
C GLY A 76 10.14 5.73 -3.26
N ARG A 77 9.60 5.07 -2.24
CA ARG A 77 10.05 3.73 -1.81
C ARG A 77 9.20 2.59 -2.37
N TYR A 78 7.91 2.80 -2.56
CA TYR A 78 6.96 1.69 -2.81
C TYR A 78 6.06 1.88 -4.03
N ALA A 79 6.02 3.07 -4.63
CA ALA A 79 5.12 3.39 -5.74
C ALA A 79 5.91 3.55 -7.05
N ASP A 80 5.22 3.32 -8.17
CA ASP A 80 5.74 3.58 -9.52
C ASP A 80 5.40 5.00 -10.00
N GLY A 81 4.48 5.66 -9.29
CA GLY A 81 4.03 7.00 -9.64
C GLY A 81 3.45 7.78 -8.47
N TRP A 82 3.43 9.10 -8.65
CA TRP A 82 2.82 10.04 -7.72
C TRP A 82 1.54 10.63 -8.30
N LEU A 83 0.43 10.47 -7.59
CA LEU A 83 -0.83 11.16 -7.87
C LEU A 83 -0.86 12.49 -7.11
N GLY A 84 -0.24 13.51 -7.72
CA GLY A 84 -0.20 14.88 -7.19
C GLY A 84 -1.56 15.58 -7.32
N SER A 85 -2.46 15.36 -6.35
CA SER A 85 -3.70 16.13 -6.23
C SER A 85 -3.52 17.37 -5.36
N PHE A 86 -4.19 18.48 -5.69
CA PHE A 86 -4.18 19.72 -4.92
C PHE A 86 -2.78 20.32 -4.71
N VAL A 87 -1.92 20.26 -5.73
CA VAL A 87 -0.60 20.92 -5.75
C VAL A 87 -0.73 22.21 -6.55
N THR A 88 -0.26 23.34 -6.00
CA THR A 88 -0.13 24.59 -6.78
C THR A 88 1.30 24.67 -7.32
N PRO A 89 1.50 25.00 -8.62
CA PRO A 89 2.83 25.31 -9.13
C PRO A 89 3.43 26.49 -8.38
N THR A 90 4.69 26.39 -7.99
CA THR A 90 5.48 27.49 -7.42
C THR A 90 6.46 28.03 -8.44
#